data_AF-A0A9C9GM68-F1
#
_entry.id   AF-A0A9C9GM68-F1
#
_cell.length_a   1.000
_cell.length_b   1.000
_cell.length_c   1.000
_cell.angle_alpha   90.00
_cell.angle_beta   90.00
_cell.angle_gamma   90.00
#
_symmetry.space_group_name_H-M   'P 1'
#
loop_
_entity.id
_entity.type
_entity.pdbx_description
1 polymer ?
#
loop_
_entity_poly.entity_id
_entity_poly.type
_entity_poly.pdbx_seq_one_letter_code
_entity_poly.pdbx_strand_id
1 'polypeptide(L)' 'MTNEQCIKLPIFLTDDQVSDLMVVEELSMLSASKHPLETLNNLNSQIISQLIALSEEHAAGELLPLCITVSVLVPLA' A
#
# COMPACT_ATOMS: atom_id res chain seq x y z
N MET A 1 9.56 -25.08 -1.40
CA MET A 1 8.60 -24.03 -0.99
C MET A 1 9.41 -22.75 -0.90
N THR A 2 9.13 -21.77 -1.76
CA THR A 2 9.79 -20.47 -1.73
C THR A 2 9.32 -19.74 -0.47
N ASN A 3 10.26 -19.35 0.39
CA ASN A 3 9.98 -18.48 1.54
C ASN A 3 9.61 -17.10 1.01
N GLU A 4 8.33 -16.91 0.65
CA GLU A 4 7.79 -15.60 0.33
C GLU A 4 7.66 -14.82 1.64
N GLN A 5 8.59 -13.88 1.85
CA GLN A 5 8.55 -12.97 2.99
C GLN A 5 7.55 -11.85 2.67
N CYS A 6 6.27 -12.09 2.94
CA CYS A 6 5.24 -11.08 2.76
C CYS A 6 5.31 -9.99 3.84
N ILE A 7 4.96 -8.75 3.45
CA ILE A 7 4.64 -7.71 4.44
C ILE A 7 3.49 -8.24 5.30
N LYS A 8 3.73 -8.42 6.61
CA LYS A 8 2.76 -9.06 7.52
C LYS A 8 1.55 -8.19 7.85
N LEU A 9 1.63 -6.89 7.62
CA LEU A 9 0.60 -5.93 7.99
C LEU A 9 -0.26 -5.59 6.76
N PRO A 10 -1.53 -6.03 6.73
CA PRO A 10 -2.45 -5.61 5.68
C PRO A 10 -2.62 -4.08 5.71
N ILE A 11 -2.56 -3.44 4.54
CA ILE A 11 -2.98 -2.05 4.39
C ILE A 11 -4.49 -2.07 4.13
N PHE A 12 -5.24 -1.51 5.06
CA PHE A 12 -6.69 -1.40 4.94
C PHE A 12 -7.06 -0.07 4.29
N LEU A 13 -7.91 -0.15 3.26
CA LEU A 13 -8.48 1.01 2.60
C LEU A 13 -9.99 1.00 2.77
N THR A 14 -10.58 2.18 2.96
CA THR A 14 -12.03 2.35 2.88
C THR A 14 -12.48 2.38 1.41
N ASP A 15 -13.78 2.18 1.16
CA ASP A 15 -14.34 2.24 -0.20
C ASP A 15 -14.08 3.60 -0.88
N ASP A 16 -14.11 4.69 -0.11
CA ASP A 16 -13.79 6.03 -0.59
C ASP A 16 -12.32 6.13 -1.04
N GLN A 17 -11.41 5.54 -0.25
CA GLN A 17 -9.99 5.52 -0.59
C GLN A 17 -9.68 4.64 -1.80
N VAL A 18 -10.41 3.53 -1.97
CA VAL A 18 -10.30 2.70 -3.20
C VAL A 18 -10.78 3.50 -4.41
N SER A 19 -11.93 4.18 -4.28
CA SER A 19 -12.50 5.02 -5.34
C SER A 19 -11.57 6.16 -5.74
N ASP A 20 -10.96 6.82 -4.76
CA ASP A 20 -9.93 7.83 -4.97
C ASP A 20 -8.75 7.30 -5.79
N LEU A 21 -8.23 6.11 -5.46
CA LEU A 21 -7.10 5.53 -6.17
C LEU A 21 -7.45 5.15 -7.61
N MET A 22 -8.69 4.67 -7.85
CA MET A 22 -9.19 4.45 -9.21
C MET A 22 -9.23 5.75 -10.02
N VAL A 23 -9.63 6.86 -9.41
CA VAL A 23 -9.60 8.17 -10.06
C VAL A 23 -8.18 8.58 -10.44
N VAL A 24 -7.15 8.28 -9.64
CA VAL A 24 -5.75 8.56 -10.00
C VAL A 24 -5.25 7.66 -11.14
N GLU A 25 -5.72 6.42 -11.22
CA GLU A 25 -5.41 5.51 -12.32
C GLU A 25 -6.03 5.99 -13.64
N GLU A 26 -7.30 6.41 -13.59
CA GLU A 26 -8.06 6.89 -14.76
C GLU A 26 -7.62 8.29 -15.22
N LEU A 27 -7.42 9.20 -14.26
CA LEU A 27 -6.95 10.56 -14.47
C LEU A 27 -5.50 10.62 -14.01
N SER A 28 -4.56 10.56 -14.96
CA SER A 28 -3.12 10.78 -14.74
C SER A 28 -2.86 11.75 -13.59
N MET A 29 -1.87 11.45 -12.73
CA MET A 29 -1.60 12.18 -11.48
C MET A 29 -1.55 13.71 -11.61
N LEU A 30 -1.25 14.24 -12.81
CA LEU A 30 -1.22 15.66 -13.12
C LEU A 30 -2.62 16.32 -13.18
N SER A 31 -3.67 15.52 -13.29
CA SER A 31 -5.08 15.93 -13.44
C SER A 31 -5.99 15.47 -12.30
N ALA A 32 -5.51 14.59 -11.43
CA ALA A 32 -6.27 14.14 -10.26
C ALA A 32 -6.49 15.30 -9.26
N SER A 33 -7.66 15.33 -8.65
CA SER A 33 -7.97 16.33 -7.63
C SER A 33 -7.16 16.08 -6.35
N LYS A 34 -7.12 17.08 -5.45
CA LYS A 34 -6.27 17.05 -4.25
C LYS A 34 -6.51 15.83 -3.35
N HIS A 35 -7.76 15.39 -3.24
CA HIS A 35 -8.16 14.32 -2.33
C HIS A 35 -7.65 12.93 -2.78
N PRO A 36 -7.86 12.49 -4.04
CA PRO A 36 -7.19 11.31 -4.60
C PRO A 36 -5.67 11.29 -4.45
N LEU A 37 -5.01 12.43 -4.66
CA LEU A 37 -3.56 12.55 -4.49
C LEU A 37 -3.13 12.42 -3.03
N GLU A 38 -3.93 12.93 -2.09
CA GLU A 38 -3.70 12.78 -0.65
C GLU A 38 -3.86 11.32 -0.22
N THR A 39 -4.90 10.64 -0.69
CA THR A 39 -5.08 9.19 -0.49
C THR A 39 -3.89 8.38 -1.01
N LEU A 40 -3.39 8.69 -2.21
CA LEU A 40 -2.18 8.06 -2.76
C LEU A 40 -0.93 8.33 -1.91
N ASN A 41 -0.72 9.57 -1.48
CA ASN A 41 0.43 9.92 -0.64
C ASN A 41 0.39 9.20 0.72
N ASN A 42 -0.80 9.06 1.31
CA ASN A 42 -1.00 8.31 2.54
C ASN A 42 -0.69 6.82 2.36
N LEU A 43 -1.13 6.22 1.24
CA LEU A 43 -0.79 4.83 0.89
C LEU A 43 0.72 4.65 0.71
N ASN A 44 1.37 5.53 -0.05
CA ASN A 44 2.81 5.49 -0.27
C ASN A 44 3.58 5.60 1.05
N SER A 45 3.15 6.48 1.95
CA SER A 45 3.78 6.66 3.27
C SER A 45 3.68 5.38 4.10
N GLN A 46 2.53 4.70 4.11
CA GLN A 46 2.36 3.43 4.82
C GLN A 46 3.23 2.31 4.24
N ILE A 47 3.35 2.22 2.90
CA ILE A 47 4.22 1.24 2.24
C ILE A 47 5.68 1.49 2.62
N ILE A 48 6.14 2.75 2.55
CA ILE A 48 7.52 3.13 2.90
C ILE A 48 7.83 2.81 4.37
N SER A 49 6.92 3.15 5.30
CA SER A 49 7.11 2.85 6.72
C SER A 49 7.25 1.34 6.97
N GLN A 50 6.47 0.52 6.29
CA GLN A 50 6.57 -0.93 6.42
C GLN A 50 7.85 -1.51 5.79
N LEU A 51 8.31 -0.93 4.69
CA LEU A 51 9.61 -1.26 4.10
C LEU A 51 10.77 -0.95 5.06
N ILE A 52 10.74 0.21 5.72
CA ILE A 52 11.74 0.59 6.72
C ILE A 52 11.74 -0.41 7.87
N ALA A 53 10.57 -0.71 8.45
CA ALA A 53 10.45 -1.67 9.55
C ALA A 53 10.98 -3.07 9.15
N LEU A 54 10.67 -3.55 7.95
CA LEU A 54 11.19 -4.82 7.45
C LEU A 54 12.71 -4.80 7.25
N SER A 55 13.25 -3.68 6.77
CA SER A 55 14.70 -3.52 6.59
C SER A 55 15.46 -3.45 7.91
N GLU A 56 14.83 -3.00 8.99
CA GLU A 56 15.39 -3.03 10.34
C GLU A 56 15.36 -4.45 10.94
N GLU A 57 14.35 -5.25 10.59
CA GLU A 57 14.21 -6.63 11.04
C GLU A 57 15.11 -7.63 10.31
N HIS A 58 15.60 -7.31 9.10
CA HIS A 58 16.36 -8.22 8.23
C HIS A 58 17.77 -7.68 7.93
N ALA A 59 18.77 -8.57 7.87
CA ALA A 59 20.16 -8.18 7.63
C ALA A 59 20.37 -7.59 6.22
N ALA A 60 21.19 -6.53 6.14
CA ALA A 60 21.53 -5.87 4.88
C ALA A 60 22.16 -6.85 3.88
N GLY A 61 21.49 -7.07 2.74
CA GLY A 61 22.01 -7.85 1.61
C GLY A 61 21.07 -8.92 1.05
N GLU A 62 19.96 -9.22 1.73
CA GLU A 62 18.95 -10.16 1.20
C GLU A 62 17.90 -9.42 0.34
N LEU A 63 17.59 -10.00 -0.83
CA LEU A 63 16.45 -9.57 -1.64
C LEU A 63 15.16 -9.97 -0.93
N LEU A 64 14.46 -8.99 -0.35
CA LEU A 64 13.16 -9.21 0.27
C LEU A 64 12.05 -9.10 -0.80
N PRO A 65 11.37 -10.20 -1.19
CA PRO A 65 10.26 -10.13 -2.13
C PRO A 65 9.08 -9.42 -1.47
N LEU A 66 8.76 -8.21 -1.93
CA LEU A 66 7.65 -7.44 -1.40
C LEU A 66 6.30 -7.92 -1.97
N CYS A 67 5.46 -8.51 -1.12
CA CYS A 67 4.06 -8.76 -1.45
C CYS A 67 3.17 -7.75 -0.73
N ILE A 68 2.52 -6.85 -1.48
CA ILE A 68 1.50 -5.93 -0.97
C ILE A 68 0.14 -6.55 -1.25
N THR A 69 -0.58 -6.94 -0.20
CA THR A 69 -1.98 -7.39 -0.32
C THR A 69 -2.90 -6.24 0.07
N VAL A 70 -3.64 -5.70 -0.90
CA VAL A 70 -4.70 -4.71 -0.65
C VAL A 70 -6.02 -5.46 -0.54
N SER A 71 -6.72 -5.29 0.58
CA SER A 71 -8.04 -5.89 0.81
C SER A 71 -9.05 -4.80 1.11
N VAL A 72 -10.25 -4.92 0.54
CA VAL A 72 -11.38 -4.04 0.86
C VAL A 72 -11.86 -4.35 2.27
N LEU A 73 -12.09 -3.32 3.08
CA LEU A 73 -12.73 -3.45 4.38
C LEU A 73 -14.21 -3.83 4.18
N VAL A 74 -14.52 -5.12 4.17
CA VAL A 74 -15.91 -5.58 4.22
C VAL A 74 -16.41 -5.43 5.66
N PRO A 75 -17.54 -4.75 5.92
CA PRO A 75 -18.08 -4.65 7.27
C PRO A 75 -18.40 -6.04 7.81
N LEU A 76 -17.99 -6.31 9.06
CA LEU A 76 -18.41 -7.49 9.81
C LEU A 76 -19.93 -7.37 10.03
N ALA A 77 -20.68 -8.24 9.37
CA ALA A 77 -22.14 -8.37 9.50
C ALA A 77 -22.56 -8.76 10.92
#